data_AF-A0A5C2GVD8-F1
#
_entry.id   AF-A0A5C2GVD8-F1
#
_cell.length_a   1.000
_cell.length_b   1.000
_cell.length_c   1.000
_cell.angle_alpha   90.00
_cell.angle_beta   90.00
_cell.angle_gamma   90.00
#
_symmetry.space_group_name_H-M   'P 1'
#
loop_
_entity.id
_entity.type
_entity.pdbx_description
1 polymer ?
#
loop_
_entity_poly.entity_id
_entity_poly.type
_entity_poly.pdbx_seq_one_letter_code
_entity_poly.pdbx_strand_id
1 'polypeptide(L)'
;QSALTQPASVSASPGQSITISCTGSSSDVGGYNYVSWYQQHPGKAPKLIISDVSKRPSGVSNRFSGSKSGNTASLTISGLQAEDEADYSCYSYTSSGTYVFGTGTQVTVL
;
A
#
# COMPACT_ATOMS: atom_id res chain seq x y z
N GLN A 1 15.95 6.00 7.12
CA GLN A 1 16.18 5.42 5.79
C GLN A 1 14.97 4.55 5.47
N SER A 2 14.04 5.02 4.62
CA SER A 2 13.01 4.13 4.05
C SER A 2 13.70 3.23 3.04
N ALA A 3 13.58 1.91 3.21
CA ALA A 3 14.16 0.94 2.28
C ALA A 3 13.25 0.69 1.06
N LEU A 4 11.95 1.02 1.19
CA LEU A 4 10.96 0.76 0.16
C LEU A 4 10.61 2.04 -0.59
N THR A 5 10.59 1.95 -1.91
CA THR A 5 10.26 3.07 -2.80
C THR A 5 8.79 3.01 -3.17
N GLN A 6 8.09 4.12 -2.98
CA GLN A 6 6.73 4.34 -3.42
C GLN A 6 6.65 5.59 -4.33
N PRO A 7 5.66 5.69 -5.24
CA PRO A 7 5.39 6.95 -5.91
C PRO A 7 4.98 8.01 -4.87
N ALA A 8 5.42 9.25 -5.04
CA ALA A 8 5.09 10.33 -4.11
C ALA A 8 3.58 10.64 -4.10
N SER A 9 2.94 10.58 -5.26
CA SER A 9 1.51 10.83 -5.41
C SER A 9 0.90 10.04 -6.56
N VAL A 10 -0.38 9.71 -6.46
CA VAL A 10 -1.20 9.13 -7.53
C VAL A 10 -2.58 9.81 -7.51
N SER A 11 -3.13 10.12 -8.68
CA SER A 11 -4.42 10.79 -8.79
C SER A 11 -5.26 10.20 -9.91
N ALA A 12 -6.57 10.12 -9.71
CA ALA A 12 -7.53 9.73 -10.75
C ALA A 12 -8.92 10.29 -10.44
N SER A 13 -9.80 10.30 -11.45
CA SER A 13 -11.20 10.72 -11.27
C SER A 13 -12.03 9.68 -10.52
N PRO A 14 -13.14 10.08 -9.87
CA PRO A 14 -14.07 9.16 -9.23
C PRO A 14 -14.49 8.00 -10.13
N GLY A 15 -14.52 6.78 -9.58
CA GLY A 15 -14.88 5.56 -10.30
C GLY A 15 -13.74 4.91 -11.10
N GLN A 16 -12.60 5.59 -11.29
CA GLN A 16 -11.43 4.98 -11.94
C GLN A 16 -10.66 4.07 -10.98
N SER A 17 -9.77 3.25 -11.54
CA SER A 17 -8.87 2.39 -10.76
C SER A 17 -7.47 2.98 -10.73
N ILE A 18 -6.83 2.96 -9.56
CA ILE A 18 -5.42 3.32 -9.41
C ILE A 18 -4.63 2.16 -8.84
N THR A 19 -3.32 2.16 -9.09
CA THR A 19 -2.38 1.21 -8.51
C THR A 19 -1.20 1.96 -7.89
N ILE A 20 -0.92 1.63 -6.63
CA ILE A 20 0.22 2.13 -5.88
C ILE A 20 1.26 1.01 -5.81
N SER A 21 2.48 1.28 -6.26
CA SER A 21 3.59 0.33 -6.19
C SER A 21 4.44 0.56 -4.95
N CYS A 22 4.97 -0.53 -4.41
CA CYS A 22 5.94 -0.56 -3.32
C CYS A 22 7.07 -1.50 -3.73
N THR A 23 8.21 -0.92 -4.08
CA THR A 23 9.37 -1.66 -4.57
C THR A 23 10.45 -1.72 -3.52
N GLY A 24 10.96 -2.92 -3.26
CA GLY A 24 12.07 -3.16 -2.38
C GLY A 24 13.12 -4.07 -3.00
N SER A 25 13.68 -4.95 -2.19
CA SER A 25 14.73 -5.89 -2.53
C SER A 25 14.30 -7.35 -2.31
N SER A 26 15.18 -8.29 -2.67
CA SER A 26 14.99 -9.71 -2.38
C SER A 26 15.05 -10.04 -0.88
N SER A 27 15.60 -9.14 -0.06
CA SER A 27 15.67 -9.30 1.40
C SER A 27 14.47 -8.73 2.15
N ASP A 28 13.51 -8.09 1.48
CA ASP A 28 12.32 -7.50 2.12
C ASP A 28 11.02 -7.93 1.41
N VAL A 29 10.41 -7.07 0.60
CA VAL A 29 9.23 -7.33 -0.26
C VAL A 29 9.39 -8.63 -1.03
N GLY A 30 10.57 -8.87 -1.63
CA GLY A 30 10.85 -10.10 -2.36
C GLY A 30 11.04 -11.33 -1.48
N GLY A 31 11.47 -11.14 -0.23
CA GLY A 31 11.88 -12.24 0.65
C GLY A 31 10.71 -13.02 1.24
N TYR A 32 9.62 -12.33 1.60
CA TYR A 32 8.45 -12.96 2.22
C TYR A 32 7.12 -12.42 1.69
N ASN A 33 6.04 -13.13 1.98
CA ASN A 33 4.68 -12.70 1.67
C ASN A 33 4.04 -11.95 2.86
N TYR A 34 4.77 -11.00 3.45
CA TYR A 34 4.35 -10.23 4.63
C TYR A 34 4.20 -8.74 4.36
N VAL A 35 3.96 -8.36 3.09
CA VAL A 35 3.73 -6.96 2.75
C VAL A 35 2.33 -6.55 3.20
N SER A 36 2.25 -5.47 3.95
CA SER A 36 1.00 -4.87 4.41
C SER A 36 0.86 -3.44 3.87
N TRP A 37 -0.38 -2.98 3.73
CA TRP A 37 -0.73 -1.64 3.30
C TRP A 37 -1.55 -0.95 4.38
N TYR A 38 -1.24 0.33 4.59
CA TYR A 38 -1.92 1.19 5.55
C TYR A 38 -2.44 2.43 4.85
N GLN A 39 -3.66 2.83 5.21
CA GLN A 39 -4.29 4.08 4.81
C GLN A 39 -4.27 5.03 6.01
N GLN A 40 -3.84 6.26 5.81
CA GLN A 40 -3.84 7.30 6.84
C GLN A 40 -4.50 8.56 6.32
N HIS A 41 -5.65 8.90 6.89
CA HIS A 41 -6.26 10.21 6.68
C HIS A 41 -5.56 11.28 7.54
N PRO A 42 -5.55 12.54 7.11
CA PRO A 42 -5.00 13.64 7.91
C PRO A 42 -5.56 13.66 9.33
N GLY A 43 -4.67 13.71 10.32
CA GLY A 43 -5.03 13.75 11.74
C GLY A 43 -5.59 12.44 12.32
N LYS A 44 -5.57 11.32 11.57
CA LYS A 44 -6.02 10.01 12.04
C LYS A 44 -4.86 9.02 12.18
N ALA A 45 -5.08 7.99 12.98
CA ALA A 45 -4.17 6.86 13.08
C ALA A 45 -4.19 6.04 11.77
N PRO A 46 -3.04 5.45 11.36
CA PRO A 46 -3.01 4.54 10.22
C PRO A 46 -3.94 3.33 10.41
N LYS A 47 -4.70 3.01 9.36
CA LYS A 47 -5.61 1.86 9.29
C LYS A 47 -5.06 0.82 8.34
N LEU A 48 -4.97 -0.43 8.78
CA LEU A 48 -4.61 -1.57 7.93
C LEU A 48 -5.70 -1.84 6.88
N ILE A 49 -5.32 -1.91 5.60
CA ILE A 49 -6.25 -2.21 4.49
C ILE A 49 -5.96 -3.54 3.80
N ILE A 50 -4.69 -3.94 3.69
CA ILE A 50 -4.25 -5.25 3.18
C ILE A 50 -3.09 -5.74 4.05
N SER A 51 -3.08 -7.04 4.35
CA SER A 51 -2.01 -7.75 5.04
C SER A 51 -1.59 -8.96 4.21
N ASP A 52 -0.42 -9.54 4.50
CA ASP A 52 0.09 -10.75 3.83
C ASP A 52 -0.09 -10.74 2.31
N VAL A 53 0.29 -9.62 1.68
CA VAL A 53 0.17 -9.32 0.25
C VAL A 53 -1.26 -9.12 -0.26
N SER A 54 -2.23 -9.93 0.16
CA SER A 54 -3.59 -9.92 -0.42
C SER A 54 -4.73 -10.11 0.58
N LYS A 55 -4.43 -10.39 1.86
CA LYS A 55 -5.45 -10.60 2.89
C LYS A 55 -6.04 -9.27 3.33
N ARG A 56 -7.29 -9.05 2.95
CA ARG A 56 -8.06 -7.88 3.35
C ARG A 56 -8.78 -8.13 4.68
N PRO A 57 -8.59 -7.28 5.71
CA PRO A 57 -9.34 -7.38 6.97
C PRO A 57 -10.85 -7.22 6.79
N SER A 58 -11.64 -7.74 7.74
CA SER A 58 -13.08 -7.52 7.76
C SER A 58 -13.41 -6.02 7.90
N GLY A 59 -14.47 -5.56 7.23
CA GLY A 59 -14.88 -4.14 7.23
C GLY A 59 -14.05 -3.23 6.32
N VAL A 60 -13.07 -3.75 5.57
CA VAL A 60 -12.40 -3.01 4.48
C VAL A 60 -13.12 -3.32 3.16
N SER A 61 -13.36 -2.28 2.35
CA SER A 61 -14.07 -2.38 1.07
C SER A 61 -13.41 -3.38 0.11
N ASN A 62 -14.22 -4.12 -0.64
CA ASN A 62 -13.73 -5.06 -1.65
C ASN A 62 -13.03 -4.39 -2.85
N ARG A 63 -13.13 -3.06 -2.96
CA ARG A 63 -12.41 -2.20 -3.91
C ARG A 63 -10.89 -2.23 -3.73
N PHE A 64 -10.42 -2.52 -2.51
CA PHE A 64 -8.99 -2.67 -2.22
C PHE A 64 -8.53 -4.10 -2.50
N SER A 65 -7.47 -4.23 -3.28
CA SER A 65 -6.81 -5.51 -3.55
C SER A 65 -5.30 -5.34 -3.54
N GLY A 66 -4.59 -6.33 -3.00
CA GLY A 66 -3.14 -6.34 -2.98
C GLY A 66 -2.59 -7.49 -3.81
N SER A 67 -1.42 -7.27 -4.40
CA SER A 67 -0.67 -8.28 -5.16
C SER A 67 0.83 -8.07 -5.01
N LYS A 68 1.62 -9.05 -5.43
CA LYS A 68 3.08 -8.96 -5.46
C LYS A 68 3.64 -9.71 -6.67
N SER A 69 4.63 -9.12 -7.32
CA SER A 69 5.45 -9.77 -8.34
C SER A 69 6.93 -9.47 -8.07
N GLY A 70 7.72 -10.52 -7.87
CA GLY A 70 9.12 -10.38 -7.46
C GLY A 70 9.27 -9.50 -6.21
N ASN A 71 9.99 -8.39 -6.37
CA ASN A 71 10.31 -7.44 -5.29
C ASN A 71 9.38 -6.22 -5.28
N THR A 72 8.27 -6.27 -6.00
CA THR A 72 7.30 -5.18 -6.08
C THR A 72 5.93 -5.67 -5.63
N ALA A 73 5.43 -5.06 -4.55
CA ALA A 73 4.06 -5.20 -4.13
C ALA A 73 3.21 -4.07 -4.73
N SER A 74 1.94 -4.35 -4.98
CA SER A 74 1.00 -3.39 -5.55
C SER A 74 -0.29 -3.39 -4.75
N LEU A 75 -0.81 -2.19 -4.46
CA LEU A 75 -2.16 -1.96 -3.96
C LEU A 75 -2.99 -1.37 -5.09
N THR A 76 -4.06 -2.06 -5.48
CA THR A 76 -5.03 -1.56 -6.43
C THR A 76 -6.30 -1.14 -5.69
N ILE A 77 -6.74 0.08 -5.97
CA ILE A 77 -8.01 0.64 -5.49
C ILE A 77 -8.88 0.78 -6.72
N SER A 78 -9.91 -0.06 -6.85
CA SER A 78 -10.89 0.03 -7.93
C SER A 78 -12.05 0.95 -7.56
N GLY A 79 -12.61 1.65 -8.53
CA GLY A 79 -13.76 2.52 -8.29
C GLY A 79 -13.47 3.59 -7.23
N LEU A 80 -12.41 4.38 -7.42
CA LEU A 80 -11.92 5.39 -6.48
C LEU A 80 -13.04 6.34 -6.01
N GLN A 81 -13.08 6.64 -4.72
CA GLN A 81 -14.10 7.49 -4.08
C GLN A 81 -13.43 8.58 -3.23
N ALA A 82 -14.14 9.67 -2.94
CA ALA A 82 -13.58 10.82 -2.21
C ALA A 82 -13.01 10.44 -0.83
N GLU A 83 -13.59 9.46 -0.15
CA GLU A 83 -13.12 8.93 1.12
C GLU A 83 -11.78 8.15 1.02
N ASP A 84 -11.35 7.79 -0.19
CA ASP A 84 -10.07 7.13 -0.43
C ASP A 84 -8.91 8.12 -0.45
N GLU A 85 -9.17 9.43 -0.47
CA GLU A 85 -8.14 10.47 -0.38
C GLU A 85 -7.42 10.39 0.98
N ALA A 86 -6.16 9.96 0.94
CA ALA A 86 -5.35 9.65 2.11
C ALA A 86 -3.90 9.41 1.69
N ASP A 87 -3.01 9.31 2.67
CA ASP A 87 -1.67 8.78 2.49
C ASP A 87 -1.68 7.25 2.63
N TYR A 88 -1.04 6.58 1.69
CA TYR A 88 -0.92 5.13 1.65
C TYR A 88 0.53 4.70 1.80
N SER A 89 0.82 3.88 2.81
CA SER A 89 2.17 3.39 3.06
C SER A 89 2.21 1.87 3.06
N CYS A 90 3.21 1.31 2.38
CA CYS A 90 3.50 -0.11 2.49
C CYS A 90 4.44 -0.41 3.65
N TYR A 91 4.42 -1.65 4.10
CA TYR A 91 5.21 -2.17 5.19
C TYR A 91 5.68 -3.58 4.86
N SER A 92 6.96 -3.89 5.09
CA SER A 92 7.50 -5.23 4.85
C SER A 92 8.43 -5.68 5.97
N TYR A 93 8.56 -7.00 6.12
CA TYR A 93 9.51 -7.65 7.01
C TYR A 93 10.77 -8.02 6.25
N THR A 94 11.93 -7.68 6.81
CA THR A 94 13.23 -8.00 6.22
C THR A 94 13.73 -9.37 6.70
N SER A 95 14.60 -10.01 5.92
CA SER A 95 15.28 -11.25 6.29
C SER A 95 16.17 -11.12 7.52
N SER A 96 16.59 -9.90 7.88
CA SER A 96 17.33 -9.61 9.12
C SER A 96 16.43 -9.45 10.35
N GLY A 97 15.13 -9.66 10.21
CA GLY A 97 14.19 -9.58 11.31
C GLY A 97 13.75 -8.17 11.70
N THR A 98 13.90 -7.21 10.77
CA THR A 98 13.52 -5.81 10.98
C THR A 98 12.30 -5.45 10.15
N TYR A 99 11.67 -4.33 10.49
CA TYR A 99 10.53 -3.81 9.77
C TYR A 99 10.91 -2.56 9.00
N VAL A 100 10.45 -2.47 7.75
CA VAL A 100 10.70 -1.33 6.88
C VAL A 100 9.39 -0.79 6.34
N PHE A 101 9.28 0.54 6.33
CA PHE A 101 8.15 1.27 5.77
C PHE A 101 8.53 1.89 4.43
N GLY A 102 7.56 1.97 3.54
CA GLY A 102 7.66 2.81 2.36
C GLY A 102 7.57 4.29 2.69
N THR A 103 7.86 5.11 1.69
CA THR A 103 7.90 6.56 1.81
C THR A 103 6.52 7.21 1.91
N GLY A 104 5.45 6.43 1.72
CA GLY A 104 4.09 6.96 1.57
C GLY A 104 3.79 7.40 0.14
N THR A 105 2.50 7.36 -0.20
CA THR A 105 1.94 7.83 -1.45
C THR A 105 0.67 8.62 -1.14
N GLN A 106 0.64 9.88 -1.52
CA GLN A 106 -0.57 10.68 -1.44
C GLN A 106 -1.53 10.28 -2.58
N VAL A 107 -2.75 9.86 -2.24
CA VAL A 107 -3.80 9.61 -3.22
C VAL A 107 -4.76 10.77 -3.23
N THR A 108 -5.03 11.32 -4.41
CA THR A 108 -5.99 12.42 -4.61
C THR A 108 -7.07 12.02 -5.60
N VAL A 109 -8.31 12.43 -5.32
CA VAL A 109 -9.45 12.21 -6.23
C VAL A 109 -9.71 13.50 -7.01
N LEU A 110 -9.69 13.41 -8.35
CA LEU A 110 -9.79 14.56 -9.27
C LEU A 110 -11.22 15.02 -9.54
#